data_AF-A0A0R0M655-F1
#
_entry.id   AF-A0A0R0M655-F1
#
_cell.length_a   1.000
_cell.length_b   1.000
_cell.length_c   1.000
_cell.angle_alpha   90.00
_cell.angle_beta   90.00
_cell.angle_gamma   90.00
#
_symmetry.space_group_name_H-M   'P 1'
#
loop_
_entity.id
_entity.type
_entity.pdbx_description
1 polymer ?
#
loop_
_entity_poly.entity_id
_entity_poly.type
_entity_poly.pdbx_seq_one_letter_code
_entity_poly.pdbx_strand_id
1 'polypeptide(L)'
;MLVSLSIIHFECTGSKQIFFLVQKLKKDVKIFFTPVAAAIIEKKDTALFIEAIDTTGLFEPRDKQTYFTQSFILKIIEYLGYENHLECFSHPKPAMIFIKKNDKYLVNPKKLLNYWYKIFEIACQNVICWSNYLKKATFTSDESKILQYLSKMDMTYFDDDPKRKLNKFLIEKHPMDQDLIVETEKEGSNPHEDSKQPEEFSNDLQKSSTKKITDSFDKQDFFRILLTRRDFNAGGLVIGQNKRVTRELRHIDEPLLRNLSSQMTFIEKIAVNCEFEVFLNLIHQGDWCNLERSDQSLREIISKITTKDEKISEKEQSDALIFLENLSFNEFADFKVNKTIEQSSTVLKPRKRVQKQ
;
A
#
# COMPACT_ATOMS: atom_id res chain seq x y z
N MET A 1 3.36 12.65 -26.50
CA MET A 1 4.61 12.99 -25.78
C MET A 1 4.31 13.02 -24.28
N LEU A 2 5.18 12.43 -23.45
CA LEU A 2 5.05 12.55 -21.99
C LEU A 2 5.29 14.00 -21.60
N VAL A 3 4.30 14.62 -20.95
CA VAL A 3 4.39 16.02 -20.50
C VAL A 3 4.88 16.08 -19.07
N SER A 4 4.28 15.32 -18.15
CA SER A 4 4.68 15.29 -16.74
C SER A 4 4.10 14.09 -15.99
N LEU A 5 4.60 13.86 -14.78
CA LEU A 5 4.07 12.89 -13.82
C LEU A 5 3.80 13.57 -12.49
N SER A 6 2.64 13.25 -11.91
CA SER A 6 2.24 13.81 -10.63
C SER A 6 1.69 12.74 -9.69
N ILE A 7 1.84 12.96 -8.39
CA ILE A 7 1.27 12.12 -7.34
C ILE A 7 0.13 12.87 -6.68
N ILE A 8 -1.12 12.43 -6.86
CA ILE A 8 -2.27 12.98 -6.14
C ILE A 8 -2.48 12.17 -4.87
N HIS A 9 -2.54 12.84 -3.72
CA HIS A 9 -2.85 12.22 -2.43
C HIS A 9 -4.30 12.54 -2.04
N PHE A 10 -5.14 11.51 -1.95
CA PHE A 10 -6.50 11.59 -1.43
C PHE A 10 -6.53 11.08 0.02
N GLU A 11 -6.85 11.97 0.96
CA GLU A 11 -7.07 11.61 2.35
C GLU A 11 -8.57 11.47 2.61
N CYS A 12 -9.03 10.24 2.85
CA CYS A 12 -10.39 9.96 3.28
C CYS A 12 -10.49 9.95 4.81
N THR A 13 -11.70 9.92 5.36
CA THR A 13 -11.86 9.69 6.80
C THR A 13 -11.40 8.27 7.16
N GLY A 14 -10.51 8.14 8.15
CA GLY A 14 -9.98 6.86 8.62
C GLY A 14 -8.44 6.78 8.59
N SER A 15 -7.88 5.58 8.74
CA SER A 15 -6.42 5.33 8.71
C SER A 15 -5.86 5.07 7.31
N LYS A 16 -6.74 4.77 6.34
CA LYS A 16 -6.38 4.44 4.95
C LYS A 16 -6.33 5.70 4.07
N GLN A 17 -5.29 5.79 3.25
CA GLN A 17 -5.05 6.87 2.29
C GLN A 17 -4.86 6.29 0.88
N ILE A 18 -5.29 7.02 -0.14
CA ILE A 18 -5.12 6.63 -1.55
C ILE A 18 -4.20 7.61 -2.27
N PHE A 19 -3.22 7.07 -2.99
CA PHE A 19 -2.32 7.87 -3.83
C PHE A 19 -2.49 7.45 -5.28
N PHE A 20 -2.61 8.41 -6.19
CA PHE A 20 -2.59 8.17 -7.63
C PHE A 20 -1.29 8.69 -8.24
N LEU A 21 -0.62 7.86 -9.02
CA LEU A 21 0.36 8.32 -10.00
C LEU A 21 -0.42 8.69 -11.27
N VAL A 22 -0.42 9.96 -11.62
CA VAL A 22 -1.11 10.50 -12.80
C VAL A 22 -0.08 10.93 -13.83
N GLN A 23 -0.29 10.49 -15.07
CA GLN A 23 0.52 10.86 -16.21
C GLN A 23 -0.20 11.87 -17.07
N LYS A 24 0.45 13.01 -17.32
CA LYS A 24 -0.02 14.01 -18.28
C LYS A 24 0.54 13.68 -19.66
N LEU A 25 -0.35 13.37 -20.59
CA LEU A 25 0.00 13.01 -21.97
C LEU A 25 -0.60 14.01 -22.95
N LYS A 26 0.21 14.49 -23.89
CA LYS A 26 -0.28 15.23 -25.06
C LYS A 26 -0.34 14.28 -26.26
N LYS A 27 -1.52 14.08 -26.82
CA LYS A 27 -1.75 13.40 -28.10
C LYS A 27 -2.51 14.34 -29.02
N ASP A 28 -1.91 14.65 -30.17
CA ASP A 28 -2.39 15.65 -31.12
C ASP A 28 -2.60 17.01 -30.43
N VAL A 29 -3.85 17.50 -30.44
CA VAL A 29 -4.27 18.75 -29.81
C VAL A 29 -4.87 18.57 -28.41
N LYS A 30 -5.02 17.33 -27.93
CA LYS A 30 -5.66 17.02 -26.64
C LYS A 30 -4.62 16.68 -25.56
N ILE A 31 -4.95 17.06 -24.32
CA ILE A 31 -4.19 16.73 -23.11
C ILE A 31 -5.03 15.78 -22.26
N PHE A 32 -4.41 14.68 -21.81
CA PHE A 32 -5.02 13.68 -20.95
C PHE A 32 -4.29 13.60 -19.62
N PHE A 33 -5.04 13.50 -18.52
CA PHE A 33 -4.56 13.22 -17.17
C PHE A 33 -4.98 11.81 -16.79
N THR A 34 -4.08 10.86 -17.00
CA THR A 34 -4.40 9.44 -16.88
C THR A 34 -3.78 8.86 -15.60
N PRO A 35 -4.57 8.37 -14.63
CA PRO A 35 -4.05 7.51 -13.58
C PRO A 35 -3.38 6.26 -14.17
N VAL A 36 -2.10 6.08 -13.87
CA VAL A 36 -1.28 4.98 -14.38
C VAL A 36 -0.95 3.95 -13.30
N ALA A 37 -0.93 4.37 -12.04
CA ALA A 37 -0.82 3.53 -10.86
C ALA A 37 -1.59 4.15 -9.68
N ALA A 38 -1.97 3.32 -8.72
CA ALA A 38 -2.53 3.76 -7.45
C ALA A 38 -1.99 2.91 -6.30
N ALA A 39 -1.95 3.51 -5.11
CA ALA A 39 -1.56 2.87 -3.87
C ALA A 39 -2.63 3.09 -2.80
N ILE A 40 -2.96 2.04 -2.06
CA ILE A 40 -3.68 2.13 -0.78
C ILE A 40 -2.65 1.91 0.32
N ILE A 41 -2.57 2.87 1.23
CA ILE A 41 -1.64 2.86 2.34
C ILE A 41 -2.43 3.02 3.62
N GLU A 42 -2.11 2.22 4.62
CA GLU A 42 -2.62 2.39 5.97
C GLU A 42 -1.47 2.78 6.90
N LYS A 43 -1.65 3.86 7.66
CA LYS A 43 -0.68 4.27 8.69
C LYS A 43 -1.28 4.04 10.07
N LYS A 44 -0.57 3.28 10.90
CA LYS A 44 -0.94 3.02 12.30
C LYS A 44 0.25 3.32 13.19
N ASP A 45 0.10 4.32 14.05
CA ASP A 45 1.15 4.81 14.95
C ASP A 45 2.46 5.08 14.19
N THR A 46 3.47 4.25 14.46
CA THR A 46 4.83 4.30 13.95
C THR A 46 5.06 3.35 12.77
N ALA A 47 4.03 2.63 12.33
CA ALA A 47 4.09 1.62 11.28
C ALA A 47 3.34 2.06 10.02
N LEU A 48 3.83 1.61 8.87
CA LEU A 48 3.25 1.88 7.56
C LEU A 48 2.98 0.55 6.84
N PHE A 49 1.75 0.38 6.36
CA PHE A 49 1.34 -0.81 5.61
C PHE A 49 0.93 -0.43 4.21
N ILE A 50 1.59 -1.06 3.23
CA ILE A 50 1.17 -0.95 1.83
C ILE A 50 0.17 -2.06 1.54
N GLU A 51 -1.11 -1.72 1.65
CA GLU A 51 -2.22 -2.65 1.47
C GLU A 51 -2.33 -3.12 0.01
N ALA A 52 -2.26 -2.18 -0.93
CA ALA A 52 -2.44 -2.46 -2.34
C ALA A 52 -1.62 -1.52 -3.23
N ILE A 53 -1.09 -2.07 -4.32
CA ILE A 53 -0.65 -1.30 -5.49
C ILE A 53 -1.34 -1.89 -6.71
N ASP A 54 -1.92 -1.01 -7.51
CA ASP A 54 -2.57 -1.39 -8.75
C ASP A 54 -2.13 -0.46 -9.89
N THR A 55 -2.24 -0.94 -11.12
CA THR A 55 -1.86 -0.18 -12.32
C THR A 55 -2.94 -0.30 -13.39
N THR A 56 -3.23 0.78 -14.10
CA THR A 56 -4.19 0.73 -15.21
C THR A 56 -3.58 0.06 -16.44
N GLY A 57 -2.27 0.14 -16.58
CA GLY A 57 -1.58 -0.37 -17.76
C GLY A 57 -1.42 0.68 -18.87
N LEU A 58 -1.94 1.89 -18.65
CA LEU A 58 -1.98 2.99 -19.63
C LEU A 58 -0.72 3.87 -19.66
N PHE A 59 0.33 3.49 -18.93
CA PHE A 59 1.57 4.25 -18.85
C PHE A 59 2.29 4.30 -20.21
N GLU A 60 2.64 5.50 -20.68
CA GLU A 60 3.40 5.72 -21.91
C GLU A 60 4.74 6.45 -21.64
N PRO A 61 5.90 5.88 -22.00
CA PRO A 61 6.09 4.61 -22.71
C PRO A 61 6.01 3.39 -21.79
N ARG A 62 5.39 2.31 -22.29
CA ARG A 62 4.98 1.12 -21.51
C ARG A 62 6.14 0.42 -20.78
N ASP A 63 7.29 0.34 -21.42
CA ASP A 63 8.50 -0.31 -20.92
C ASP A 63 9.08 0.36 -19.66
N LYS A 64 8.73 1.64 -19.42
CA LYS A 64 9.20 2.38 -18.24
C LYS A 64 8.27 2.32 -17.04
N GLN A 65 7.06 1.76 -17.18
CA GLN A 65 6.07 1.77 -16.10
C GLN A 65 6.63 1.23 -14.78
N THR A 66 7.35 0.11 -14.80
CA THR A 66 7.87 -0.53 -13.59
C THR A 66 8.76 0.42 -12.78
N TYR A 67 9.68 1.14 -13.42
CA TYR A 67 10.59 2.05 -12.73
C TYR A 67 9.86 3.27 -12.13
N PHE A 68 8.88 3.80 -12.85
CA PHE A 68 8.05 4.89 -12.33
C PHE A 68 7.13 4.42 -11.21
N THR A 69 6.52 3.23 -11.28
CA THR A 69 5.73 2.69 -10.16
C THR A 69 6.59 2.45 -8.93
N GLN A 70 7.84 1.98 -9.08
CA GLN A 70 8.78 1.84 -7.95
C GLN A 70 9.12 3.20 -7.34
N SER A 71 9.48 4.17 -8.16
CA SER A 71 9.81 5.54 -7.71
C SER A 71 8.61 6.19 -7.02
N PHE A 72 7.40 5.95 -7.52
CA PHE A 72 6.14 6.39 -6.93
C PHE A 72 5.94 5.83 -5.52
N ILE A 73 6.14 4.52 -5.34
CA ILE A 73 6.03 3.87 -4.02
C ILE A 73 7.08 4.43 -3.04
N LEU A 74 8.34 4.56 -3.47
CA LEU A 74 9.41 5.12 -2.64
C LEU A 74 9.09 6.56 -2.20
N LYS A 75 8.54 7.37 -3.10
CA LYS A 75 8.14 8.74 -2.80
C LYS A 75 6.98 8.82 -1.80
N ILE A 76 6.02 7.91 -1.87
CA ILE A 76 4.95 7.81 -0.86
C ILE A 76 5.53 7.41 0.51
N ILE A 77 6.42 6.42 0.55
CA ILE A 77 7.08 5.99 1.79
C ILE A 77 7.85 7.15 2.42
N GLU A 78 8.60 7.91 1.62
CA GLU A 78 9.33 9.11 2.06
C GLU A 78 8.39 10.17 2.61
N TYR A 79 7.32 10.46 1.87
CA TYR A 79 6.34 11.49 2.23
C TYR A 79 5.63 11.18 3.55
N LEU A 80 5.17 9.94 3.73
CA LEU A 80 4.42 9.54 4.93
C LEU A 80 5.32 9.35 6.15
N GLY A 81 6.54 8.86 5.93
CA GLY A 81 7.46 8.47 6.98
C GLY A 81 6.94 7.33 7.86
N TYR A 82 7.87 6.59 8.46
CA TYR A 82 7.57 5.54 9.44
C TYR A 82 8.75 5.39 10.40
N GLU A 83 8.47 5.07 11.66
CA GLU A 83 9.48 5.00 12.72
C GLU A 83 9.85 3.56 13.06
N ASN A 84 8.86 2.67 13.14
CA ASN A 84 9.06 1.28 13.55
C ASN A 84 9.32 0.37 12.36
N HIS A 85 8.32 0.23 11.48
CA HIS A 85 8.42 -0.68 10.35
C HIS A 85 7.50 -0.32 9.19
N LEU A 86 7.92 -0.76 8.01
CA LEU A 86 7.15 -0.80 6.78
C LEU A 86 6.79 -2.25 6.52
N GLU A 87 5.56 -2.54 6.11
CA GLU A 87 5.16 -3.90 5.74
C GLU A 87 4.25 -3.94 4.51
N CYS A 88 4.30 -5.07 3.81
CA CYS A 88 3.35 -5.37 2.75
C CYS A 88 3.14 -6.88 2.61
N PHE A 89 1.95 -7.27 2.16
CA PHE A 89 1.65 -8.62 1.73
C PHE A 89 1.72 -8.73 0.21
N SER A 90 2.70 -9.48 -0.29
CA SER A 90 2.86 -9.76 -1.71
C SER A 90 1.94 -10.89 -2.14
N HIS A 91 0.70 -10.56 -2.53
CA HIS A 91 -0.24 -11.53 -3.09
C HIS A 91 -0.87 -10.98 -4.38
N PRO A 92 -0.63 -11.59 -5.55
CA PRO A 92 -1.15 -11.07 -6.80
C PRO A 92 -2.67 -11.26 -6.88
N LYS A 93 -3.39 -10.16 -7.12
CA LYS A 93 -4.83 -10.15 -7.40
C LYS A 93 -5.09 -9.56 -8.79
N PRO A 94 -6.13 -10.01 -9.53
CA PRO A 94 -6.44 -9.48 -10.86
C PRO A 94 -6.65 -7.96 -10.90
N ALA A 95 -7.38 -7.44 -9.91
CA ALA A 95 -7.61 -6.02 -9.68
C ALA A 95 -7.85 -5.78 -8.19
N MET A 96 -7.43 -4.61 -7.69
CA MET A 96 -7.66 -4.19 -6.31
C MET A 96 -8.22 -2.78 -6.24
N ILE A 97 -7.68 -1.87 -7.06
CA ILE A 97 -8.06 -0.45 -7.09
C ILE A 97 -8.73 -0.13 -8.42
N PHE A 98 -8.12 -0.54 -9.53
CA PHE A 98 -8.68 -0.28 -10.86
C PHE A 98 -9.41 -1.53 -11.34
N ILE A 99 -10.69 -1.66 -10.97
CA ILE A 99 -11.52 -2.77 -11.43
C ILE A 99 -11.73 -2.63 -12.95
N LYS A 100 -10.90 -3.33 -13.71
CA LYS A 100 -11.01 -3.43 -15.17
C LYS A 100 -11.76 -4.69 -15.57
N LYS A 101 -12.54 -4.58 -16.66
CA LYS A 101 -13.15 -5.73 -17.33
C LYS A 101 -12.23 -6.46 -18.33
N ASN A 102 -11.00 -5.97 -18.53
CA ASN A 102 -10.07 -6.50 -19.55
C ASN A 102 -8.90 -7.25 -18.92
N ASP A 103 -8.27 -8.13 -19.71
CA ASP A 103 -7.12 -8.98 -19.36
C ASP A 103 -5.86 -8.18 -19.00
N LYS A 104 -5.83 -7.66 -17.77
CA LYS A 104 -4.60 -7.12 -17.20
C LYS A 104 -3.62 -8.28 -16.98
N TYR A 105 -2.35 -8.06 -17.36
CA TYR A 105 -1.30 -9.02 -17.04
C TYR A 105 -1.14 -9.16 -15.53
N LEU A 106 -1.51 -10.34 -15.01
CA LEU A 106 -1.28 -10.69 -13.63
C LEU A 106 0.18 -11.08 -13.44
N VAL A 107 0.87 -10.34 -12.57
CA VAL A 107 2.28 -10.62 -12.24
C VAL A 107 2.35 -11.95 -11.52
N ASN A 108 3.25 -12.83 -11.96
CA ASN A 108 3.52 -14.09 -11.26
C ASN A 108 3.90 -13.81 -9.79
N PRO A 109 3.37 -14.56 -8.81
CA PRO A 109 3.58 -14.25 -7.41
C PRO A 109 5.06 -14.14 -6.99
N LYS A 110 5.95 -14.99 -7.53
CA LYS A 110 7.39 -14.92 -7.25
C LYS A 110 8.02 -13.63 -7.78
N LYS A 111 7.58 -13.16 -8.96
CA LYS A 111 8.03 -11.88 -9.53
C LYS A 111 7.52 -10.70 -8.70
N LEU A 112 6.28 -10.76 -8.22
CA LEU A 112 5.70 -9.73 -7.35
C LEU A 112 6.44 -9.66 -6.00
N LEU A 113 6.77 -10.81 -5.41
CA LEU A 113 7.56 -10.86 -4.17
C LEU A 113 8.93 -10.21 -4.34
N ASN A 114 9.63 -10.57 -5.43
CA ASN A 114 10.94 -9.97 -5.74
C ASN A 114 10.84 -8.46 -6.05
N TYR A 115 9.72 -8.02 -6.64
CA TYR A 115 9.45 -6.61 -6.86
C TYR A 115 9.34 -5.84 -5.53
N TRP A 116 8.56 -6.37 -4.58
CA TRP A 116 8.41 -5.78 -3.25
C TRP A 116 9.69 -5.80 -2.44
N TYR A 117 10.37 -6.95 -2.44
CA TYR A 117 11.64 -7.11 -1.74
C TYR A 117 12.67 -6.04 -2.18
N LYS A 118 12.82 -5.80 -3.48
CA LYS A 118 13.71 -4.74 -4.00
C LYS A 118 13.33 -3.33 -3.56
N ILE A 119 12.03 -3.00 -3.55
CA ILE A 119 11.56 -1.70 -3.04
C ILE A 119 11.96 -1.53 -1.58
N PHE A 120 11.78 -2.57 -0.78
CA PHE A 120 12.10 -2.55 0.65
C PHE A 120 13.61 -2.52 0.87
N GLU A 121 14.41 -3.19 0.04
CA GLU A 121 15.88 -3.12 0.10
C GLU A 121 16.39 -1.69 -0.11
N ILE A 122 15.69 -0.91 -0.95
CA ILE A 122 16.00 0.50 -1.18
C ILE A 122 15.50 1.38 -0.03
N ALA A 123 14.29 1.10 0.48
CA ALA A 123 13.61 1.96 1.46
C ALA A 123 14.02 1.73 2.92
N CYS A 124 14.60 0.57 3.24
CA CYS A 124 14.78 0.08 4.61
C CYS A 124 16.22 -0.39 4.83
N GLN A 125 16.70 -0.34 6.08
CA GLN A 125 18.03 -0.87 6.41
C GLN A 125 18.02 -2.41 6.49
N ASN A 126 17.00 -2.95 7.16
CA ASN A 126 16.84 -4.38 7.31
C ASN A 126 15.54 -4.78 6.64
N VAL A 127 15.57 -5.81 5.80
CA VAL A 127 14.38 -6.38 5.16
C VAL A 127 14.31 -7.85 5.52
N ILE A 128 13.10 -8.26 5.88
CA ILE A 128 12.75 -9.63 6.21
C ILE A 128 11.67 -10.05 5.25
N CYS A 129 11.82 -11.24 4.68
CA CYS A 129 10.84 -11.77 3.75
C CYS A 129 10.52 -13.24 4.07
N TRP A 130 9.24 -13.52 4.33
CA TRP A 130 8.68 -14.86 4.46
C TRP A 130 7.82 -15.18 3.25
N SER A 131 8.05 -16.32 2.61
CA SER A 131 7.22 -16.76 1.50
C SER A 131 7.39 -18.25 1.24
N ASN A 132 6.35 -18.90 0.71
CA ASN A 132 6.44 -20.27 0.19
C ASN A 132 7.35 -20.42 -1.03
N TYR A 133 7.76 -19.31 -1.67
CA TYR A 133 8.75 -19.32 -2.75
C TYR A 133 10.19 -19.37 -2.26
N LEU A 134 10.40 -19.27 -0.95
CA LEU A 134 11.71 -19.28 -0.31
C LEU A 134 11.78 -20.49 0.62
N LYS A 135 12.90 -21.22 0.60
CA LYS A 135 13.10 -22.38 1.51
C LYS A 135 13.20 -21.95 2.98
N LYS A 136 13.66 -20.73 3.21
CA LYS A 136 13.85 -20.08 4.52
C LYS A 136 13.51 -18.60 4.37
N ALA A 137 13.25 -17.92 5.49
CA ALA A 137 13.16 -16.47 5.49
C ALA A 137 14.45 -15.87 4.91
N THR A 138 14.30 -14.81 4.11
CA THR A 138 15.44 -14.08 3.53
C THR A 138 15.64 -12.76 4.24
N PHE A 139 16.90 -12.37 4.33
CA PHE A 139 17.39 -11.32 5.21
C PHE A 139 18.43 -10.49 4.46
N THR A 140 18.31 -9.16 4.50
CA THR A 140 19.33 -8.27 3.91
C THR A 140 20.55 -8.09 4.82
N SER A 141 20.41 -8.42 6.10
CA SER A 141 21.44 -8.25 7.13
C SER A 141 21.64 -9.54 7.94
N ASP A 142 22.59 -9.49 8.87
CA ASP A 142 22.85 -10.53 9.87
C ASP A 142 21.55 -11.07 10.51
N GLU A 143 21.33 -12.38 10.37
CA GLU A 143 20.16 -13.13 10.85
C GLU A 143 19.93 -12.92 12.35
N SER A 144 21.00 -12.81 13.15
CA SER A 144 20.90 -12.61 14.61
C SER A 144 20.23 -11.28 14.97
N LYS A 145 20.55 -10.21 14.25
CA LYS A 145 19.95 -8.87 14.45
C LYS A 145 18.48 -8.86 14.09
N ILE A 146 18.10 -9.66 13.10
CA ILE A 146 16.73 -9.78 12.65
C ILE A 146 15.90 -10.60 13.64
N LEU A 147 16.42 -11.70 14.16
CA LEU A 147 15.75 -12.45 15.22
C LEU A 147 15.54 -11.60 16.48
N GLN A 148 16.55 -10.81 16.86
CA GLN A 148 16.42 -9.86 17.96
C GLN A 148 15.40 -8.76 17.67
N TYR A 149 15.29 -8.32 16.42
CA TYR A 149 14.26 -7.36 16.02
C TYR A 149 12.87 -8.00 16.12
N LEU A 150 12.69 -9.20 15.60
CA LEU A 150 11.40 -9.90 15.66
C LEU A 150 10.96 -10.19 17.08
N SER A 151 11.87 -10.50 17.99
CA SER A 151 11.52 -10.66 19.40
C SER A 151 10.99 -9.37 20.03
N LYS A 152 11.39 -8.19 19.52
CA LYS A 152 11.00 -6.87 20.03
C LYS A 152 9.85 -6.21 19.26
N MET A 153 9.54 -6.68 18.05
CA MET A 153 8.54 -6.07 17.18
C MET A 153 7.12 -6.45 17.63
N ASP A 154 6.33 -5.50 18.11
CA ASP A 154 4.91 -5.77 18.36
C ASP A 154 4.17 -6.09 17.06
N MET A 155 3.35 -7.15 17.08
CA MET A 155 2.54 -7.55 15.94
C MET A 155 1.49 -6.47 15.69
N THR A 156 1.64 -5.72 14.60
CA THR A 156 0.66 -4.70 14.19
C THR A 156 -0.37 -5.33 13.25
N TYR A 157 -1.65 -5.11 13.53
CA TYR A 157 -2.75 -5.67 12.74
C TYR A 157 -3.40 -4.59 11.91
N PHE A 158 -3.17 -4.64 10.60
CA PHE A 158 -3.77 -3.72 9.64
C PHE A 158 -5.15 -4.19 9.22
N ASP A 159 -5.89 -3.29 8.59
CA ASP A 159 -7.21 -3.60 8.05
C ASP A 159 -7.03 -4.49 6.82
N ASP A 160 -7.89 -5.49 6.67
CA ASP A 160 -7.83 -6.53 5.63
C ASP A 160 -6.56 -7.41 5.56
N ASP A 161 -5.62 -7.25 6.50
CA ASP A 161 -4.39 -8.01 6.48
C ASP A 161 -4.60 -9.52 6.79
N PRO A 162 -3.81 -10.42 6.18
CA PRO A 162 -3.84 -11.85 6.48
C PRO A 162 -3.55 -12.20 7.95
N LYS A 163 -2.78 -11.37 8.69
CA LYS A 163 -2.41 -11.63 10.09
C LYS A 163 -3.64 -11.56 10.98
N ARG A 164 -4.46 -10.53 10.83
CA ARG A 164 -5.71 -10.30 11.56
C ARG A 164 -6.69 -11.43 11.33
N LYS A 165 -6.81 -11.88 10.07
CA LYS A 165 -7.65 -13.03 9.71
C LYS A 165 -7.17 -14.34 10.34
N LEU A 166 -5.86 -14.54 10.48
CA LEU A 166 -5.32 -15.69 11.18
C LEU A 166 -5.53 -15.57 12.69
N ASN A 167 -5.23 -14.42 13.28
CA ASN A 167 -5.39 -14.18 14.71
C ASN A 167 -6.84 -14.42 15.15
N LYS A 168 -7.82 -13.86 14.41
CA LYS A 168 -9.25 -14.09 14.67
C LYS A 168 -9.60 -15.58 14.64
N PHE A 169 -9.11 -16.32 13.64
CA PHE A 169 -9.34 -17.75 13.52
C PHE A 169 -8.74 -18.56 14.69
N LEU A 170 -7.52 -18.21 15.13
CA LEU A 170 -6.86 -18.88 16.25
C LEU A 170 -7.64 -18.68 17.56
N ILE A 171 -8.14 -17.45 17.80
CA ILE A 171 -8.99 -17.13 18.96
C ILE A 171 -10.30 -17.92 18.91
N GLU A 172 -10.95 -18.03 17.74
CA GLU A 172 -12.22 -18.76 17.58
C GLU A 172 -12.08 -20.28 17.75
N LYS A 173 -10.94 -20.86 17.35
CA LYS A 173 -10.69 -22.31 17.41
C LYS A 173 -10.13 -22.79 18.74
N HIS A 174 -9.46 -21.92 19.45
CA HIS A 174 -9.01 -22.13 20.81
C HIS A 174 -9.61 -21.05 21.70
N PRO A 175 -10.95 -21.08 21.91
CA PRO A 175 -11.54 -20.29 22.97
C PRO A 175 -10.95 -20.86 24.25
N MET A 176 -9.86 -20.27 24.74
CA MET A 176 -9.31 -20.57 26.05
C MET A 176 -10.47 -20.62 27.04
N ASP A 177 -10.49 -21.63 27.92
CA ASP A 177 -11.39 -21.77 29.06
C ASP A 177 -11.71 -20.40 29.68
N GLN A 178 -12.79 -19.76 29.21
CA GLN A 178 -13.22 -18.45 29.72
C GLN A 178 -13.77 -18.58 31.14
N ASP A 179 -13.92 -19.81 31.63
CA ASP A 179 -14.39 -20.16 32.97
C ASP A 179 -13.32 -19.99 34.07
N LEU A 180 -12.07 -19.66 33.74
CA LEU A 180 -11.01 -19.41 34.74
C LEU A 180 -10.91 -17.95 35.21
N ILE A 181 -11.92 -17.13 34.93
CA ILE A 181 -12.11 -15.80 35.55
C ILE A 181 -13.53 -15.66 36.10
N VAL A 182 -13.95 -16.60 36.95
CA VAL A 182 -14.99 -16.34 37.96
C VAL A 182 -14.56 -17.05 39.24
N GLU A 183 -13.67 -16.43 40.01
CA GLU A 183 -13.55 -16.66 41.46
C GLU A 183 -12.46 -15.73 42.03
N THR A 184 -12.82 -14.46 42.27
CA THR A 184 -12.42 -13.71 43.47
C THR A 184 -13.15 -12.37 43.47
N GLU A 185 -14.45 -12.39 43.73
CA GLU A 185 -15.08 -11.33 44.52
C GLU A 185 -15.82 -12.00 45.67
N LYS A 186 -15.09 -12.15 46.77
CA LYS A 186 -15.69 -12.39 48.08
C LYS A 186 -16.22 -11.07 48.62
N GLU A 187 -17.48 -11.13 49.01
CA GLU A 187 -18.03 -10.55 50.24
C GLU A 187 -17.87 -9.04 50.45
N GLY A 188 -18.93 -8.32 50.08
CA GLY A 188 -19.15 -6.92 50.47
C GLY A 188 -20.63 -6.55 50.35
N SER A 189 -21.40 -6.95 51.37
CA SER A 189 -22.79 -6.58 51.64
C SER A 189 -23.16 -5.10 51.43
N ASN A 190 -24.17 -4.79 50.60
CA ASN A 190 -25.44 -4.16 51.01
C ASN A 190 -26.33 -3.80 49.81
N PRO A 191 -27.68 -3.89 49.94
CA PRO A 191 -28.61 -3.41 48.94
C PRO A 191 -29.02 -1.96 49.23
N HIS A 192 -28.94 -1.07 48.24
CA HIS A 192 -29.85 0.07 48.16
C HIS A 192 -30.09 0.48 46.70
N GLU A 193 -31.35 0.82 46.47
CA GLU A 193 -32.05 1.04 45.20
C GLU A 193 -31.58 2.26 44.39
N ASP A 194 -31.98 2.21 43.11
CA ASP A 194 -32.23 3.30 42.17
C ASP A 194 -31.06 4.05 41.53
N SER A 195 -30.73 3.66 40.30
CA SER A 195 -31.01 4.47 39.10
C SER A 195 -30.43 3.82 37.85
N LYS A 196 -31.24 3.74 36.78
CA LYS A 196 -30.84 3.25 35.45
C LYS A 196 -30.12 4.36 34.70
N GLN A 197 -28.84 4.15 34.38
CA GLN A 197 -28.20 4.73 33.19
C GLN A 197 -27.65 3.60 32.31
N PRO A 198 -27.68 3.73 30.97
CA PRO A 198 -27.05 2.76 30.10
C PRO A 198 -25.53 2.97 30.12
N GLU A 199 -24.81 2.01 30.68
CA GLU A 199 -23.35 1.95 30.61
C GLU A 199 -22.88 1.78 29.16
N GLU A 200 -22.04 2.70 28.70
CA GLU A 200 -21.20 2.49 27.52
C GLU A 200 -20.22 1.35 27.82
N PHE A 201 -20.43 0.20 27.19
CA PHE A 201 -19.50 -0.91 27.23
C PHE A 201 -18.12 -0.48 26.71
N SER A 202 -17.14 -0.37 27.62
CA SER A 202 -15.77 -0.06 27.26
C SER A 202 -15.15 -1.21 26.43
N ASN A 203 -14.63 -0.88 25.25
CA ASN A 203 -13.90 -1.78 24.35
C ASN A 203 -12.49 -2.16 24.86
N ASP A 204 -12.09 -1.71 26.04
CA ASP A 204 -10.72 -1.86 26.52
C ASP A 204 -10.49 -3.16 27.31
N LEU A 205 -11.53 -3.80 27.85
CA LEU A 205 -11.37 -5.11 28.51
C LEU A 205 -11.08 -6.26 27.53
N GLN A 206 -11.66 -6.25 26.32
CA GLN A 206 -11.43 -7.30 25.31
C GLN A 206 -10.01 -7.26 24.69
N LYS A 207 -9.33 -6.11 24.73
CA LYS A 207 -7.93 -5.98 24.25
C LYS A 207 -6.92 -6.66 25.17
N SER A 208 -7.22 -6.80 26.48
CA SER A 208 -6.25 -7.30 27.45
C SER A 208 -6.06 -8.83 27.43
N SER A 209 -7.13 -9.59 27.12
CA SER A 209 -7.11 -11.06 27.11
C SER A 209 -6.60 -11.64 25.78
N THR A 210 -6.87 -10.98 24.65
CA THR A 210 -6.36 -11.38 23.32
C THR A 210 -4.84 -11.24 23.19
N LYS A 211 -4.22 -10.35 23.98
CA LYS A 211 -2.76 -10.16 24.02
C LYS A 211 -2.02 -11.43 24.50
N LYS A 212 -2.55 -12.12 25.52
CA LYS A 212 -1.88 -13.30 26.14
C LYS A 212 -1.75 -14.54 25.22
N ILE A 213 -2.68 -14.76 24.29
CA ILE A 213 -2.64 -15.96 23.40
C ILE A 213 -1.61 -15.78 22.27
N THR A 214 -1.44 -14.54 21.80
CA THR A 214 -0.48 -14.24 20.72
C THR A 214 0.95 -14.07 21.25
N ASP A 215 1.11 -13.64 22.49
CA ASP A 215 2.41 -13.52 23.14
C ASP A 215 3.08 -14.89 23.44
N SER A 216 2.31 -15.98 23.51
CA SER A 216 2.84 -17.34 23.71
C SER A 216 3.24 -18.04 22.41
N PHE A 217 2.77 -17.54 21.26
CA PHE A 217 3.12 -18.09 19.95
C PHE A 217 4.44 -17.51 19.49
N ASP A 218 5.40 -18.39 19.19
CA ASP A 218 6.60 -17.95 18.49
C ASP A 218 6.20 -17.32 17.14
N LYS A 219 6.68 -16.10 16.88
CA LYS A 219 6.31 -15.35 15.67
C LYS A 219 6.69 -16.10 14.39
N GLN A 220 7.75 -16.91 14.43
CA GLN A 220 8.10 -17.73 13.27
C GLN A 220 7.02 -18.79 13.02
N ASP A 221 6.51 -19.42 14.06
CA ASP A 221 5.41 -20.38 13.93
C ASP A 221 4.12 -19.72 13.48
N PHE A 222 3.80 -18.52 13.97
CA PHE A 222 2.67 -17.73 13.45
C PHE A 222 2.78 -17.51 11.93
N PHE A 223 3.94 -17.05 11.45
CA PHE A 223 4.16 -16.82 10.02
C PHE A 223 4.23 -18.12 9.21
N ARG A 224 4.74 -19.22 9.77
CA ARG A 224 4.68 -20.54 9.15
C ARG A 224 3.23 -20.98 8.93
N ILE A 225 2.38 -20.85 9.95
CA ILE A 225 0.94 -21.16 9.83
C ILE A 225 0.26 -20.23 8.82
N LEU A 226 0.59 -18.94 8.84
CA LEU A 226 0.04 -17.99 7.87
C LEU A 226 0.34 -18.41 6.43
N LEU A 227 1.56 -18.86 6.16
CA LEU A 227 1.99 -19.31 4.85
C LEU A 227 1.34 -20.64 4.41
N THR A 228 0.86 -21.48 5.31
CA THR A 228 0.15 -22.72 4.94
C THR A 228 -1.32 -22.49 4.59
N ARG A 229 -1.89 -21.32 4.88
CA ARG A 229 -3.30 -21.04 4.58
C ARG A 229 -3.54 -21.02 3.08
N ARG A 230 -4.65 -21.65 2.64
CA ARG A 230 -5.03 -21.75 1.23
C ARG A 230 -5.24 -20.40 0.54
N ASP A 231 -5.76 -19.41 1.26
CA ASP A 231 -5.99 -18.04 0.77
C ASP A 231 -4.69 -17.21 0.67
N PHE A 232 -3.57 -17.71 1.22
CA PHE A 232 -2.29 -17.01 1.25
C PHE A 232 -1.10 -17.84 0.73
N ASN A 233 -1.34 -19.07 0.27
CA ASN A 233 -0.27 -20.00 -0.10
C ASN A 233 0.61 -19.55 -1.28
N ALA A 234 0.13 -18.63 -2.11
CA ALA A 234 0.88 -18.00 -3.19
C ALA A 234 1.45 -16.63 -2.80
N GLY A 235 1.48 -16.31 -1.50
CA GLY A 235 1.87 -15.01 -0.97
C GLY A 235 3.30 -14.94 -0.43
N GLY A 236 3.65 -13.75 0.03
CA GLY A 236 4.76 -13.54 0.94
C GLY A 236 4.55 -12.27 1.76
N LEU A 237 5.18 -12.20 2.92
CA LEU A 237 5.22 -11.04 3.79
C LEU A 237 6.61 -10.43 3.66
N VAL A 238 6.66 -9.14 3.35
CA VAL A 238 7.89 -8.35 3.36
C VAL A 238 7.77 -7.31 4.46
N ILE A 239 8.72 -7.29 5.39
CA ILE A 239 8.81 -6.32 6.48
C ILE A 239 10.15 -5.62 6.37
N GLY A 240 10.13 -4.30 6.45
CA GLY A 240 11.30 -3.44 6.43
C GLY A 240 11.40 -2.63 7.71
N GLN A 241 12.59 -2.58 8.30
CA GLN A 241 12.87 -1.75 9.46
C GLN A 241 13.65 -0.50 9.04
N ASN A 242 13.19 0.65 9.52
CA ASN A 242 13.98 1.88 9.48
C ASN A 242 14.77 2.01 10.78
N LYS A 243 16.07 2.32 10.67
CA LYS A 243 16.90 2.63 11.85
C LYS A 243 17.26 4.11 11.93
N ARG A 244 16.84 4.93 10.96
CA ARG A 244 17.18 6.36 10.90
C ARG A 244 15.92 7.22 10.85
N VAL A 245 15.63 7.81 12.00
CA VAL A 245 14.82 9.04 12.14
C VAL A 245 15.60 10.19 11.51
N THR A 246 15.74 10.23 10.18
CA THR A 246 16.18 11.43 9.46
C THR A 246 15.73 11.34 8.00
N ARG A 247 14.56 11.93 7.75
CA ARG A 247 14.03 12.70 6.60
C ARG A 247 14.58 12.60 5.17
N GLU A 248 15.58 11.79 4.85
CA GLU A 248 16.12 11.78 3.50
C GLU A 248 16.47 10.36 3.07
N LEU A 249 15.80 9.89 2.01
CA LEU A 249 16.19 8.74 1.20
C LEU A 249 17.51 9.00 0.44
N ARG A 250 18.48 9.68 1.07
CA ARG A 250 19.82 10.01 0.53
C ARG A 250 20.65 8.76 0.18
N HIS A 251 20.20 7.57 0.57
CA HIS A 251 20.84 6.27 0.31
C HIS A 251 20.12 5.43 -0.75
N ILE A 252 19.25 6.00 -1.61
CA ILE A 252 18.88 5.30 -2.83
C ILE A 252 20.17 5.16 -3.67
N ASP A 253 20.83 4.01 -3.56
CA ASP A 253 22.02 3.61 -4.31
C ASP A 253 21.70 3.30 -5.79
N GLU A 254 20.47 3.59 -6.21
CA GLU A 254 20.00 3.49 -7.58
C GLU A 254 19.75 4.90 -8.17
N PRO A 255 20.77 5.53 -8.79
CA PRO A 255 20.67 6.88 -9.36
C PRO A 255 19.48 7.08 -10.29
N LEU A 256 19.05 6.02 -10.97
CA LEU A 256 17.88 6.02 -11.85
C LEU A 256 16.60 6.36 -11.07
N LEU A 257 16.30 5.66 -9.98
CA LEU A 257 15.07 5.87 -9.21
C LEU A 257 15.07 7.24 -8.52
N ARG A 258 16.23 7.72 -8.07
CA ARG A 258 16.37 9.08 -7.51
C ARG A 258 16.04 10.13 -8.57
N ASN A 259 16.58 9.99 -9.78
CA ASN A 259 16.28 10.89 -10.88
C ASN A 259 14.78 10.86 -11.21
N LEU A 260 14.19 9.68 -11.37
CA LEU A 260 12.75 9.55 -11.66
C LEU A 260 11.86 10.15 -10.54
N SER A 261 12.23 9.97 -9.27
CA SER A 261 11.51 10.57 -8.14
C SER A 261 11.54 12.10 -8.18
N SER A 262 12.66 12.70 -8.58
CA SER A 262 12.77 14.15 -8.74
C SER A 262 11.91 14.73 -9.86
N GLN A 263 11.50 13.90 -10.82
CA GLN A 263 10.62 14.28 -11.93
C GLN A 263 9.14 14.21 -11.58
N MET A 264 8.77 13.58 -10.47
CA MET A 264 7.38 13.51 -10.04
C MET A 264 7.03 14.73 -9.21
N THR A 265 5.98 15.46 -9.59
CA THR A 265 5.45 16.52 -8.75
C THR A 265 4.48 15.93 -7.74
N PHE A 266 4.73 16.14 -6.45
CA PHE A 266 3.75 15.77 -5.44
C PHE A 266 2.65 16.83 -5.47
N ILE A 267 1.46 16.43 -5.91
CA ILE A 267 0.27 17.27 -5.85
C ILE A 267 -0.21 17.22 -4.40
N GLU A 268 -0.48 18.40 -3.84
CA GLU A 268 -0.92 18.54 -2.47
C GLU A 268 -2.14 17.67 -2.14
N LYS A 269 -2.28 17.45 -0.84
CA LYS A 269 -3.28 16.60 -0.21
C LYS A 269 -4.70 17.11 -0.51
N ILE A 270 -5.48 16.29 -1.20
CA ILE A 270 -6.92 16.52 -1.42
C ILE A 270 -7.67 15.81 -0.30
N ALA A 271 -8.25 16.59 0.62
CA ALA A 271 -9.15 16.06 1.62
C ALA A 271 -10.45 15.57 0.95
N VAL A 272 -10.84 14.34 1.26
CA VAL A 272 -12.06 13.72 0.76
C VAL A 272 -12.98 13.50 1.96
N ASN A 273 -14.06 14.29 2.02
CA ASN A 273 -15.02 14.23 3.11
C ASN A 273 -16.02 13.09 2.95
N CYS A 274 -15.51 11.87 2.78
CA CYS A 274 -16.28 10.64 2.86
C CYS A 274 -15.43 9.48 3.39
N GLU A 275 -16.11 8.41 3.78
CA GLU A 275 -15.47 7.17 4.19
C GLU A 275 -14.65 6.56 3.05
N PHE A 276 -13.52 5.94 3.41
CA PHE A 276 -12.61 5.31 2.47
C PHE A 276 -13.33 4.35 1.50
N GLU A 277 -14.25 3.51 2.00
CA GLU A 277 -14.99 2.56 1.17
C GLU A 277 -15.92 3.26 0.17
N VAL A 278 -16.52 4.38 0.54
CA VAL A 278 -17.34 5.19 -0.37
C VAL A 278 -16.47 5.76 -1.48
N PHE A 279 -15.28 6.28 -1.14
CA PHE A 279 -14.34 6.80 -2.12
C PHE A 279 -13.78 5.70 -3.04
N LEU A 280 -13.39 4.54 -2.47
CA LEU A 280 -12.90 3.41 -3.24
C LEU A 280 -13.96 2.89 -4.22
N ASN A 281 -15.23 2.87 -3.82
CA ASN A 281 -16.35 2.52 -4.71
C ASN A 281 -16.49 3.51 -5.89
N LEU A 282 -16.22 4.81 -5.69
CA LEU A 282 -16.19 5.77 -6.80
C LEU A 282 -15.06 5.45 -7.79
N ILE A 283 -13.89 5.04 -7.29
CA ILE A 283 -12.77 4.61 -8.14
C ILE A 283 -13.13 3.32 -8.89
N HIS A 284 -13.79 2.37 -8.23
CA HIS A 284 -14.24 1.11 -8.85
C HIS A 284 -15.26 1.31 -9.98
N GLN A 285 -16.05 2.38 -9.92
CA GLN A 285 -17.00 2.75 -10.98
C GLN A 285 -16.34 3.40 -12.21
N GLY A 286 -15.09 3.87 -12.09
CA GLY A 286 -14.38 4.50 -13.19
C GLY A 286 -14.08 3.55 -14.35
N ASP A 287 -14.07 4.07 -15.57
CA ASP A 287 -13.63 3.35 -16.76
C ASP A 287 -12.16 3.63 -17.08
N TRP A 288 -11.32 2.70 -16.64
CA TRP A 288 -9.88 2.78 -16.77
C TRP A 288 -9.35 2.20 -18.10
N CYS A 289 -10.19 1.85 -19.08
CA CYS A 289 -9.78 1.01 -20.21
C CYS A 289 -8.84 1.68 -21.22
N ASN A 290 -8.92 2.99 -21.40
CA ASN A 290 -8.10 3.79 -22.33
C ASN A 290 -7.86 5.21 -21.78
N LEU A 291 -7.00 5.99 -22.46
CA LEU A 291 -6.60 7.32 -21.99
C LEU A 291 -7.78 8.29 -21.82
N GLU A 292 -8.69 8.35 -22.80
CA GLU A 292 -9.82 9.29 -22.81
C GLU A 292 -10.82 8.96 -21.69
N ARG A 293 -11.21 7.69 -21.57
CA ARG A 293 -12.13 7.26 -20.51
C ARG A 293 -11.49 7.34 -19.12
N SER A 294 -10.20 7.08 -19.01
CA SER A 294 -9.47 7.19 -17.75
C SER A 294 -9.33 8.65 -17.30
N ASP A 295 -9.12 9.59 -18.23
CA ASP A 295 -9.12 11.03 -17.95
C ASP A 295 -10.51 11.49 -17.49
N GLN A 296 -11.56 11.11 -18.23
CA GLN A 296 -12.94 11.42 -17.87
C GLN A 296 -13.31 10.88 -16.48
N SER A 297 -12.96 9.62 -16.18
CA SER A 297 -13.22 9.00 -14.87
C SER A 297 -12.53 9.75 -13.73
N LEU A 298 -11.27 10.17 -13.93
CA LEU A 298 -10.55 10.96 -12.94
C LEU A 298 -11.25 12.31 -12.69
N ARG A 299 -11.65 13.01 -13.75
CA ARG A 299 -12.36 14.29 -13.66
C ARG A 299 -13.70 14.15 -12.94
N GLU A 300 -14.46 13.09 -13.24
CA GLU A 300 -15.73 12.81 -12.57
C GLU A 300 -15.55 12.52 -11.08
N ILE A 301 -14.52 11.75 -10.71
CA ILE A 301 -14.20 11.50 -9.30
C ILE A 301 -13.88 12.83 -8.60
N ILE A 302 -13.01 13.65 -9.19
CA ILE A 302 -12.62 14.94 -8.61
C ILE A 302 -13.81 15.91 -8.51
N SER A 303 -14.68 15.94 -9.51
CA SER A 303 -15.93 16.72 -9.47
C SER A 303 -16.88 16.22 -8.36
N LYS A 304 -17.05 14.91 -8.20
CA LYS A 304 -17.93 14.32 -7.17
C LYS A 304 -17.43 14.58 -5.74
N ILE A 305 -16.12 14.57 -5.51
CA ILE A 305 -15.56 14.83 -4.17
C ILE A 305 -15.55 16.32 -3.82
N THR A 306 -15.45 17.20 -4.82
CA THR A 306 -15.46 18.67 -4.60
C THR A 306 -16.88 19.21 -4.39
N THR A 307 -17.88 18.66 -5.10
CA THR A 307 -19.28 19.13 -5.03
C THR A 307 -20.06 18.68 -3.80
N LYS A 308 -19.66 17.58 -3.16
CA LYS A 308 -20.43 16.97 -2.06
C LYS A 308 -20.32 17.68 -0.72
N ASP A 309 -19.53 18.74 -0.64
CA ASP A 309 -19.33 19.47 0.59
C ASP A 309 -19.92 20.86 0.49
N GLU A 310 -21.09 21.05 1.08
CA GLU A 310 -21.78 22.35 1.20
C GLU A 310 -20.95 23.37 2.00
N LYS A 311 -19.86 22.95 2.66
CA LYS A 311 -18.94 23.81 3.40
C LYS A 311 -17.66 24.16 2.65
N ILE A 312 -17.38 23.53 1.51
CA ILE A 312 -16.25 23.92 0.66
C ILE A 312 -16.68 25.16 -0.10
N SER A 313 -15.93 26.25 0.06
CA SER A 313 -16.24 27.51 -0.62
C SER A 313 -16.21 27.31 -2.14
N GLU A 314 -17.04 28.03 -2.89
CA GLU A 314 -17.00 28.03 -4.37
C GLU A 314 -15.58 28.26 -4.90
N LYS A 315 -14.76 29.00 -4.13
CA LYS A 315 -13.34 29.23 -4.38
C LYS A 315 -12.51 27.94 -4.35
N GLU A 316 -12.68 27.07 -3.36
CA GLU A 316 -11.91 25.82 -3.23
C GLU A 316 -12.31 24.77 -4.28
N GLN A 317 -13.59 24.73 -4.68
CA GLN A 317 -14.05 23.88 -5.79
C GLN A 317 -13.50 24.37 -7.13
N SER A 318 -13.54 25.69 -7.34
CA SER A 318 -12.92 26.34 -8.49
C SER A 318 -11.42 26.07 -8.47
N ASP A 319 -10.75 26.23 -7.34
CA ASP A 319 -9.32 25.97 -7.18
C ASP A 319 -8.96 24.51 -7.45
N ALA A 320 -9.77 23.50 -7.13
CA ALA A 320 -9.46 22.09 -7.44
C ALA A 320 -9.58 21.75 -8.94
N LEU A 321 -10.57 22.32 -9.64
CA LEU A 321 -10.75 22.15 -11.09
C LEU A 321 -9.74 23.01 -11.87
N ILE A 322 -9.58 24.27 -11.47
CA ILE A 322 -8.52 25.17 -11.89
C ILE A 322 -7.17 24.54 -11.57
N PHE A 323 -7.00 23.76 -10.50
CA PHE A 323 -5.75 23.07 -10.17
C PHE A 323 -5.46 21.95 -11.16
N LEU A 324 -6.46 21.16 -11.59
CA LEU A 324 -6.27 20.20 -12.69
C LEU A 324 -5.95 20.90 -14.02
N GLU A 325 -6.56 22.05 -14.28
CA GLU A 325 -6.34 22.83 -15.50
C GLU A 325 -5.00 23.61 -15.47
N ASN A 326 -4.59 24.08 -14.29
CA ASN A 326 -3.34 24.77 -13.96
C ASN A 326 -2.23 23.83 -13.50
N LEU A 327 -2.38 22.50 -13.67
CA LEU A 327 -1.27 21.55 -13.76
C LEU A 327 -0.40 21.82 -15.01
N SER A 328 -0.17 23.09 -15.34
CA SER A 328 0.73 23.61 -16.35
C SER A 328 2.02 24.06 -15.68
N PHE A 329 2.87 23.14 -15.23
CA PHE A 329 4.22 23.55 -14.80
C PHE A 329 5.33 22.59 -15.23
N ASN A 330 6.34 23.24 -15.82
CA ASN A 330 7.60 22.80 -16.42
C ASN A 330 7.49 21.82 -17.59
N GLU A 331 7.70 22.36 -18.79
CA GLU A 331 8.05 21.58 -19.97
C GLU A 331 9.30 20.76 -19.66
N PHE A 332 9.18 19.43 -19.72
CA PHE A 332 10.34 18.55 -19.67
C PHE A 332 11.15 18.77 -20.94
N ALA A 333 12.33 19.39 -20.80
CA ALA A 333 13.33 19.39 -21.86
C ALA A 333 13.72 17.93 -22.17
N ASP A 334 13.80 17.62 -23.46
CA ASP A 334 13.98 16.31 -24.07
C ASP A 334 14.73 15.27 -23.22
N PHE A 335 14.03 14.20 -22.89
CA PHE A 335 14.58 13.04 -22.23
C PHE A 335 15.52 12.26 -23.17
N LYS A 336 16.79 12.65 -23.22
CA LYS A 336 17.87 11.82 -23.78
C LYS A 336 18.30 10.80 -22.75
N VAL A 337 17.70 9.61 -22.78
CA VAL A 337 18.28 8.44 -22.11
C VAL A 337 19.67 8.23 -22.67
N ASN A 338 20.70 8.42 -21.85
CA ASN A 338 22.04 7.99 -22.22
C ASN A 338 21.97 6.48 -22.56
N LYS A 339 22.28 6.14 -23.82
CA LYS A 339 22.32 4.77 -24.38
C LYS A 339 23.19 3.79 -23.57
N THR A 340 23.92 4.25 -22.57
CA THR A 340 24.78 3.47 -21.69
C THR A 340 24.02 2.41 -20.88
N ILE A 341 22.70 2.52 -20.71
CA ILE A 341 21.89 1.57 -19.91
C ILE A 341 21.58 0.27 -20.68
N GLU A 342 21.70 0.23 -22.01
CA GLU A 342 21.44 -1.00 -22.79
C GLU A 342 22.53 -2.08 -22.61
N GLN A 343 23.66 -1.78 -21.98
CA GLN A 343 24.77 -2.73 -21.84
C GLN A 343 24.76 -3.55 -20.54
N SER A 344 23.92 -3.21 -19.55
CA SER A 344 23.87 -3.95 -18.27
C SER A 344 22.67 -4.89 -18.12
N SER A 345 21.76 -4.94 -19.10
CA SER A 345 20.73 -5.96 -19.17
C SER A 345 21.17 -7.08 -20.11
N THR A 346 21.59 -8.22 -19.56
CA THR A 346 21.63 -9.47 -20.31
C THR A 346 20.21 -9.81 -20.74
N VAL A 347 19.85 -9.37 -21.96
CA VAL A 347 18.62 -9.75 -22.65
C VAL A 347 18.64 -11.25 -22.84
N LEU A 348 17.86 -11.97 -22.02
CA LEU A 348 17.45 -13.33 -22.33
C LEU A 348 16.66 -13.28 -23.64
N LYS A 349 17.32 -13.63 -24.75
CA LYS A 349 16.67 -13.81 -26.05
C LYS A 349 15.47 -14.75 -25.88
N PRO A 350 14.31 -14.44 -26.47
CA PRO A 350 13.17 -15.35 -26.43
C PRO A 350 13.57 -16.67 -27.09
N ARG A 351 13.44 -17.79 -26.35
CA ARG A 351 13.57 -19.14 -26.91
C ARG A 351 12.52 -19.30 -28.00
N LYS A 352 12.98 -19.51 -29.24
CA LYS A 352 12.11 -19.96 -30.33
C LYS A 352 11.38 -21.23 -29.87
N ARG A 353 10.05 -21.21 -29.94
CA ARG A 353 9.20 -22.40 -29.80
C ARG A 353 9.60 -23.36 -30.92
N VAL A 354 10.26 -24.46 -30.57
CA VAL A 354 10.40 -25.60 -31.47
C VAL A 354 9.03 -26.25 -31.54
N GLN A 355 8.34 -26.09 -32.67
CA GLN A 355 7.22 -26.96 -33.01
C GLN A 355 7.82 -28.33 -33.31
N LYS A 356 7.47 -29.33 -32.50
CA LYS A 356 7.66 -30.73 -32.88
C LYS A 356 6.61 -31.04 -33.94
N GLN A 357 7.06 -31.46 -35.12
CA GLN A 357 6.24 -32.24 -36.05
C GLN A 357 6.12 -33.66 -35.53
#